data_AF-A0A3B0P8F6-F1
#
_entry.id   AF-A0A3B0P8F6-F1
#
_cell.length_a   1.000
_cell.length_b   1.000
_cell.length_c   1.000
_cell.angle_alpha   90.00
_cell.angle_beta   90.00
_cell.angle_gamma   90.00
#
_symmetry.space_group_name_H-M   'P 1'
#
loop_
_entity.id
_entity.type
_entity.pdbx_description
1 polymer ?
#
loop_
_entity_poly.entity_id
_entity_poly.type
_entity_poly.pdbx_seq_one_letter_code
_entity_poly.pdbx_strand_id
1 'polypeptide(L)' 'MNIGVKLPANYKNAGIYISIPVIVGKNGYEYLSVKPNFNNNELKQFEASTSHMAKVHKDTLKLINIDMDFE' A
#
# COMPACT_ATOMS: atom_id res chain seq x y z
N MET A 1 8.28 12.42 -1.51
CA MET A 1 6.91 12.97 -1.43
C MET A 1 5.96 11.82 -1.17
N ASN A 2 4.87 12.00 -0.42
CA ASN A 2 3.87 10.94 -0.23
C ASN A 2 2.85 10.99 -1.37
N ILE A 3 2.65 9.87 -2.08
CA ILE A 3 1.69 9.73 -3.17
C ILE A 3 0.94 8.41 -3.01
N GLY A 4 -0.34 8.40 -3.36
CA GLY A 4 -1.13 7.18 -3.48
C GLY A 4 -0.61 6.30 -4.62
N VAL A 5 0.11 5.24 -4.28
CA VAL A 5 0.73 4.32 -5.24
C VAL A 5 0.43 2.87 -4.85
N LYS A 6 0.66 1.94 -5.76
CA LYS A 6 0.47 0.51 -5.51
C LYS A 6 1.49 0.03 -4.47
N LEU A 7 1.05 -0.63 -3.41
CA LEU A 7 1.95 -1.13 -2.37
C LEU A 7 2.86 -2.24 -2.95
N PRO A 8 4.19 -2.15 -2.83
CA PRO A 8 5.10 -3.14 -3.39
C PRO A 8 4.95 -4.55 -2.78
N ALA A 9 5.42 -5.57 -3.51
CA ALA A 9 5.26 -6.99 -3.16
C ALA A 9 5.95 -7.43 -1.85
N ASN A 10 6.86 -6.63 -1.29
CA ASN A 10 7.58 -6.92 -0.05
C ASN A 10 6.86 -6.41 1.22
N TYR A 11 5.58 -6.07 1.11
CA TYR A 11 4.70 -5.70 2.22
C TYR A 11 3.54 -6.68 2.31
N LYS A 12 3.00 -6.88 3.52
CA LYS A 12 1.93 -7.84 3.81
C LYS A 12 0.72 -7.66 2.87
N ASN A 13 0.12 -6.47 2.85
CA ASN A 13 -1.04 -6.14 2.01
C ASN A 13 -0.67 -5.62 0.60
N ALA A 14 0.27 -6.29 -0.07
CA ALA A 14 0.76 -5.82 -1.37
C ALA A 14 -0.36 -5.65 -2.41
N GLY A 15 -0.18 -4.69 -3.31
CA GLY A 15 -1.07 -4.49 -4.46
C GLY A 15 -2.25 -3.55 -4.25
N ILE A 16 -2.55 -3.14 -3.03
CA ILE A 16 -3.50 -2.05 -2.73
C ILE A 16 -2.91 -0.69 -3.10
N TYR A 17 -3.74 0.33 -3.35
CA TYR A 17 -3.25 1.70 -3.47
C TYR A 17 -3.29 2.42 -2.12
N ILE A 18 -2.13 2.91 -1.67
CA ILE A 18 -1.99 3.64 -0.40
C ILE A 18 -0.92 4.73 -0.52
N SER A 19 -1.02 5.76 0.32
CA SER A 19 -0.04 6.84 0.39
C SER A 19 1.25 6.38 1.07
N ILE A 20 2.34 6.31 0.32
CA ILE A 20 3.70 6.01 0.82
C ILE A 20 4.73 6.99 0.24
N PRO A 21 5.89 7.15 0.88
CA PRO A 21 6.96 7.97 0.34
C PRO A 21 7.55 7.37 -0.94
N VAL A 22 7.64 8.21 -1.97
CA VAL A 22 8.25 7.90 -3.26
C VAL A 22 9.19 9.04 -3.71
N ILE A 23 10.06 8.73 -4.66
CA ILE A 23 10.89 9.68 -5.39
C ILE A 23 10.09 10.11 -6.63
N VAL A 24 9.88 11.42 -6.81
CA VAL A 24 9.11 11.96 -7.94
C VAL A 24 10.08 12.63 -8.91
N GLY A 25 9.92 12.36 -10.21
CA GLY A 25 10.75 12.91 -11.27
C GLY A 25 9.98 13.14 -12.56
N LYS A 26 10.68 13.54 -13.62
CA LYS A 26 10.08 13.87 -14.93
C LYS A 26 9.27 12.74 -15.57
N ASN A 27 9.53 11.48 -15.17
CA ASN A 27 8.91 10.27 -15.73
C ASN A 27 7.91 9.62 -14.76
N GLY A 28 7.40 10.35 -13.76
CA GLY A 28 6.48 9.82 -12.76
C GLY A 28 7.16 9.61 -11.41
N TYR A 29 7.03 8.42 -10.84
CA TYR A 29 7.58 8.10 -9.52
C TYR A 29 8.38 6.80 -9.52
N GLU A 30 9.32 6.72 -8.59
CA GLU A 30 10.09 5.53 -8.26
C GLU A 30 9.89 5.22 -6.78
N TYR A 31 9.81 3.93 -6.43
CA TYR A 31 9.82 3.52 -5.04
C TYR A 31 11.18 3.84 -4.41
N LEU A 32 11.20 4.02 -3.09
CA LEU A 32 12.47 4.06 -2.37
C LEU A 32 13.25 2.76 -2.62
N SER A 33 14.57 2.88 -2.81
CA SER A 33 15.47 1.73 -3.02
C SER A 33 15.49 0.77 -1.82
N VAL A 34 15.09 1.25 -0.65
CA VAL A 34 14.99 0.48 0.59
C VAL A 34 13.63 0.70 1.25
N LYS A 35 13.11 -0.34 1.91
CA LYS A 35 11.93 -0.23 2.76
C LYS A 35 12.25 0.71 3.94
N PRO A 36 11.36 1.66 4.29
CA PRO A 36 11.53 2.45 5.50
C PRO A 36 11.73 1.54 6.70
N ASN A 37 12.68 1.90 7.55
CA ASN A 37 12.88 1.18 8.80
C ASN A 37 11.76 1.59 9.76
N PHE A 38 10.98 0.62 10.22
CA PHE A 38 9.90 0.82 11.18
C PHE A 38 10.33 0.25 12.53
N ASN A 39 10.06 0.98 13.61
CA ASN A 39 10.01 0.34 14.91
C ASN A 39 8.74 -0.54 15.03
N ASN A 40 8.68 -1.39 16.06
CA ASN A 40 7.58 -2.34 16.24
C ASN A 40 6.19 -1.66 16.30
N ASN A 41 6.10 -0.47 16.91
CA ASN A 41 4.84 0.25 17.01
C ASN A 41 4.43 0.87 15.67
N GLU A 42 5.38 1.49 14.96
CA GLU A 42 5.13 2.06 13.63
C GLU A 42 4.75 0.98 12.62
N LEU A 43 5.42 -0.18 12.66
CA LEU A 43 5.09 -1.31 11.80
C LEU A 43 3.67 -1.78 12.05
N LYS A 44 3.28 -1.93 13.32
CA LYS A 44 1.92 -2.33 13.70
C LYS A 44 0.87 -1.32 13.21
N GLN A 45 1.15 -0.02 13.33
CA GLN A 45 0.25 1.04 12.84
C GLN A 45 0.14 1.03 11.31
N PHE A 46 1.27 0.84 10.62
CA PHE A 46 1.31 0.75 9.16
C PHE A 46 0.53 -0.47 8.65
N GLU A 47 0.73 -1.64 9.26
CA GLU A 47 -0.01 -2.86 8.91
C GLU A 47 -1.51 -2.72 9.19
N ALA A 48 -1.89 -2.12 10.32
CA ALA A 48 -3.30 -1.85 10.61
C ALA A 48 -3.94 -0.91 9.56
N SER A 49 -3.22 0.14 9.16
CA SER A 49 -3.68 1.08 8.14
C SER A 49 -3.82 0.42 6.76
N THR A 50 -2.82 -0.36 6.34
CA THR A 50 -2.85 -1.06 5.05
C THR A 50 -3.91 -2.16 5.01
N SER A 51 -4.13 -2.91 6.09
CA SER A 51 -5.20 -3.91 6.15
C SER A 51 -6.60 -3.28 6.14
N HIS A 52 -6.78 -2.11 6.77
CA HIS A 52 -8.02 -1.34 6.62
C HIS A 52 -8.27 -0.98 5.16
N MET A 53 -7.22 -0.55 4.45
CA MET A 53 -7.34 -0.17 3.04
C MET A 53 -7.59 -1.37 2.12
N ALA A 54 -6.96 -2.51 2.38
CA ALA A 54 -7.24 -3.77 1.69
C ALA A 54 -8.71 -4.16 1.81
N LYS A 55 -9.30 -4.03 3.01
CA LYS A 55 -10.73 -4.28 3.22
C LYS A 55 -11.60 -3.34 2.37
N VAL A 56 -11.31 -2.05 2.36
CA VAL A 56 -12.06 -1.08 1.54
C VAL A 56 -11.97 -1.41 0.05
N HIS A 57 -10.79 -1.77 -0.45
CA HIS A 57 -10.62 -2.18 -1.85
C HIS A 57 -11.43 -3.45 -2.16
N LYS A 58 -11.33 -4.47 -1.31
CA LYS A 58 -12.08 -5.74 -1.45
C LYS A 58 -13.58 -5.51 -1.44
N ASP A 59 -14.08 -4.74 -0.48
CA ASP A 59 -15.52 -4.42 -0.36
C ASP A 59 -16.01 -3.63 -1.58
N THR A 60 -15.19 -2.70 -2.10
CA THR A 60 -15.53 -1.92 -3.30
C THR A 60 -15.57 -2.79 -4.55
N LEU A 61 -14.59 -3.67 -4.75
CA LEU A 61 -14.53 -4.57 -5.91
C LEU A 61 -15.67 -5.60 -5.90
N LYS A 62 -16.10 -6.06 -4.72
CA LYS A 62 -17.26 -6.92 -4.58
C LYS A 62 -18.55 -6.30 -5.12
N LEU A 63 -18.70 -4.96 -5.08
CA LEU A 63 -19.87 -4.28 -5.64
C LEU A 63 -20.02 -4.49 -7.16
N ILE A 64 -18.93 -4.83 -7.85
CA ILE A 64 -18.91 -5.14 -9.29
C ILE A 64 -18.62 -6.62 -9.57
N ASN A 65 -18.86 -7.50 -8.59
CA ASN A 65 -18.64 -8.95 -8.66
C ASN A 65 -17.19 -9.37 -8.95
N ILE A 66 -16.22 -8.53 -8.58
CA ILE A 66 -14.80 -8.90 -8.61
C ILE A 66 -14.41 -9.34 -7.20
N ASP A 67 -14.03 -10.61 -7.06
CA ASP A 67 -13.43 -11.13 -5.83
C ASP A 67 -11.90 -11.06 -5.94
N MET A 68 -11.31 -10.16 -5.17
CA MET A 68 -9.87 -9.95 -5.11
C MET A 68 -9.43 -10.08 -3.67
N ASP A 69 -8.38 -10.88 -3.46
CA ASP A 69 -7.73 -11.00 -2.17
C ASP A 69 -6.38 -10.29 -2.22
N PHE A 70 -6.20 -9.37 -1.29
CA PHE A 70 -4.93 -8.70 -1.06
C PHE A 70 -4.38 -9.38 0.20
N GLU A 71 -3.31 -10.16 0.04
CA GLU A 71 -2.72 -11.05 1.07
C GLU A 71 -2.45 -10.38 2.43
#